data_AF-A0A6B1HSJ7-F1
#
_entry.id   AF-A0A6B1HSJ7-F1
#
_cell.length_a   1.000
_cell.length_b   1.000
_cell.length_c   1.000
_cell.angle_alpha   90.00
_cell.angle_beta   90.00
_cell.angle_gamma   90.00
#
_symmetry.space_group_name_H-M   'P 1'
#
loop_
_entity.id
_entity.type
_entity.pdbx_description
1 polymer ?
#
loop_
_entity_poly.entity_id
_entity_poly.type
_entity_poly.pdbx_seq_one_letter_code
_entity_poly.pdbx_strand_id
1 'polypeptide(L)'
;MDAALRRVHARAIFDAGVAAADPGRCIHQTLAVTGDELHCGSLRFSLDTISSLRLVGAGKATAAMAAATEAILGDHIDCGAINTKYGHALPLARIETFEAGHPVPDEAGVAGARRQLELLAGLDPDALVLGLFS
;
A
#
# COMPACT_ATOMS: atom_id res chain seq x y z
N MET A 1 5.90 -22.23 36.59
CA MET A 1 6.31 -21.09 35.75
C MET A 1 5.99 -19.80 36.49
N ASP A 2 6.95 -18.89 36.62
CA ASP A 2 6.80 -17.61 37.32
C ASP A 2 5.81 -16.68 36.60
N ALA A 3 5.06 -15.87 37.36
CA ALA A 3 4.09 -14.91 36.83
C ALA A 3 4.77 -13.79 36.02
N ALA A 4 5.99 -13.38 36.41
CA ALA A 4 6.76 -12.40 35.64
C ALA A 4 7.15 -12.97 34.28
N LEU A 5 7.62 -14.23 34.24
CA LEU A 5 7.97 -14.92 32.99
C LEU A 5 6.76 -15.08 32.05
N ARG A 6 5.57 -15.41 32.60
CA ARG A 6 4.32 -15.43 31.82
C ARG A 6 4.01 -14.10 31.14
N ARG A 7 4.18 -12.97 31.87
CA ARG A 7 3.92 -11.63 31.33
C ARG A 7 4.88 -11.29 30.19
N VAL A 8 6.16 -11.63 30.34
CA VAL A 8 7.17 -11.44 29.28
C VAL A 8 6.80 -12.23 28.03
N HIS A 9 6.46 -13.51 28.17
CA HIS A 9 6.05 -14.34 27.03
C HIS A 9 4.76 -13.82 26.36
N ALA A 10 3.75 -13.45 27.14
CA ALA A 10 2.52 -12.89 26.59
C ALA A 10 2.76 -11.59 25.81
N ARG A 11 3.62 -10.71 26.32
CA ARG A 11 4.00 -9.48 25.62
C ARG A 11 4.75 -9.78 24.32
N ALA A 12 5.71 -10.71 24.34
CA ALA A 12 6.46 -11.09 23.15
C ALA A 12 5.55 -11.68 22.06
N ILE A 13 4.59 -12.52 22.43
CA ILE A 13 3.60 -13.08 21.50
C ILE A 13 2.72 -11.98 20.91
N PHE A 14 2.25 -11.04 21.73
CA PHE A 14 1.45 -9.90 21.27
C PHE A 14 2.24 -9.01 20.30
N ASP A 15 3.45 -8.61 20.68
CA ASP A 15 4.30 -7.75 19.85
C ASP A 15 4.64 -8.44 18.51
N ALA A 16 4.89 -9.75 18.53
CA ALA A 16 5.10 -10.53 17.30
C ALA A 16 3.85 -10.54 16.41
N GLY A 17 2.66 -10.67 16.99
CA GLY A 17 1.39 -10.61 16.26
C GLY A 17 1.13 -9.23 15.63
N VAL A 18 1.36 -8.15 16.38
CA VAL A 18 1.24 -6.78 15.87
C VAL A 18 2.26 -6.53 14.78
N ALA A 19 3.52 -6.91 14.99
CA ALA A 19 4.57 -6.72 13.99
C ALA A 19 4.30 -7.51 12.70
N ALA A 20 3.72 -8.71 12.80
CA ALA A 20 3.35 -9.51 11.64
C ALA A 20 2.21 -8.90 10.82
N ALA A 21 1.35 -8.09 11.45
CA ALA A 21 0.25 -7.39 10.79
C ALA A 21 0.60 -5.93 10.41
N ASP A 22 1.85 -5.50 10.63
CA ASP A 22 2.29 -4.16 10.26
C ASP A 22 2.23 -3.97 8.73
N PRO A 23 1.53 -2.95 8.21
CA PRO A 23 1.32 -2.79 6.77
C PRO A 23 2.63 -2.64 5.98
N GLY A 24 3.61 -1.91 6.51
CA GLY A 24 4.90 -1.72 5.86
C GLY A 24 5.67 -3.04 5.78
N ARG A 25 5.70 -3.81 6.88
CA ARG A 25 6.33 -5.13 6.91
C ARG A 25 5.65 -6.10 5.94
N CYS A 26 4.32 -6.11 5.87
CA CYS A 26 3.57 -6.94 4.92
C CYS A 26 3.95 -6.62 3.47
N ILE A 27 4.09 -5.33 3.13
CA ILE A 27 4.57 -4.90 1.81
C ILE A 27 6.00 -5.38 1.56
N HIS A 28 6.95 -5.16 2.47
CA HIS A 28 8.33 -5.63 2.29
C HIS A 28 8.48 -7.16 2.17
N GLN A 29 7.56 -7.93 2.75
CA GLN A 29 7.57 -9.38 2.65
C GLN A 29 6.97 -9.91 1.36
N THR A 30 6.09 -9.13 0.73
CA THR A 30 5.31 -9.57 -0.44
C THR A 30 5.84 -8.94 -1.71
N LEU A 31 6.36 -7.72 -1.65
CA LEU A 31 6.80 -6.93 -2.78
C LEU A 31 8.33 -6.80 -2.79
N ALA A 32 8.96 -7.09 -3.92
CA ALA A 32 10.39 -6.88 -4.11
C ALA A 32 10.71 -6.64 -5.59
N VAL A 33 11.81 -5.96 -5.86
CA VAL A 33 12.41 -5.88 -7.19
C VAL A 33 13.73 -6.63 -7.16
N THR A 34 13.92 -7.57 -8.09
CA THR A 34 15.16 -8.35 -8.23
C THR A 34 15.63 -8.30 -9.66
N GLY A 35 16.69 -7.54 -9.95
CA GLY A 35 17.05 -7.21 -11.32
C GLY A 35 15.89 -6.46 -11.99
N ASP A 36 15.44 -6.97 -13.14
CA ASP A 36 14.35 -6.38 -13.92
C ASP A 36 12.99 -7.06 -13.65
N GLU A 37 12.87 -7.86 -12.58
CA GLU A 37 11.61 -8.50 -12.19
C GLU A 37 10.98 -7.85 -10.96
N LEU A 38 9.70 -7.50 -11.08
CA LEU A 38 8.82 -7.17 -9.97
C LEU A 38 8.19 -8.44 -9.41
N HIS A 39 8.44 -8.69 -8.13
CA HIS A 39 7.85 -9.80 -7.38
C HIS A 39 6.70 -9.27 -6.52
N CYS A 40 5.51 -9.87 -6.66
CA CYS A 40 4.36 -9.60 -5.79
C CYS A 40 3.78 -10.94 -5.30
N GLY A 41 4.19 -11.38 -4.12
CA GLY A 41 3.88 -12.69 -3.56
C GLY A 41 4.45 -13.79 -4.44
N SER A 42 3.58 -14.60 -5.05
CA SER A 42 3.96 -15.62 -6.04
C SER A 42 3.96 -15.10 -7.48
N LEU A 43 3.46 -13.89 -7.73
CA LEU A 43 3.41 -13.30 -9.08
C LEU A 43 4.75 -12.66 -9.43
N ARG A 44 5.11 -12.73 -10.70
CA ARG A 44 6.34 -12.20 -11.27
C ARG A 44 5.98 -11.43 -12.54
N PHE A 45 6.53 -10.23 -12.67
CA PHE A 45 6.34 -9.37 -13.84
C PHE A 45 7.70 -8.84 -14.27
N SER A 46 7.98 -8.87 -15.58
CA SER A 46 9.15 -8.18 -16.12
C SER A 46 8.85 -6.68 -16.18
N LEU A 47 9.68 -5.87 -15.52
CA LEU A 47 9.57 -4.41 -15.53
C LEU A 47 9.69 -3.84 -16.94
N ASP A 48 10.47 -4.47 -17.82
CA ASP A 48 10.64 -4.06 -19.22
C ASP A 48 9.36 -4.24 -20.07
N THR A 49 8.45 -5.11 -19.62
CA THR A 49 7.18 -5.37 -20.32
C THR A 49 6.03 -4.53 -19.81
N ILE A 50 6.20 -3.88 -18.66
CA ILE A 50 5.16 -3.02 -18.08
C ILE A 50 5.22 -1.66 -18.78
N SER A 51 4.16 -1.32 -19.50
CA SER A 51 4.06 -0.02 -20.18
C SER A 51 3.85 1.14 -19.21
N SER A 52 3.13 0.90 -18.12
CA SER A 52 2.94 1.84 -17.03
C SER A 52 2.56 1.10 -15.74
N LEU A 53 3.09 1.57 -14.60
CA LEU A 53 2.75 1.08 -13.27
C LEU A 53 1.94 2.12 -12.49
N ARG A 54 0.67 1.80 -12.23
CA ARG A 54 -0.27 2.65 -11.48
C ARG A 54 -0.55 2.10 -10.10
N LEU A 55 -0.67 2.98 -9.12
CA LEU A 55 -1.10 2.63 -7.77
C LEU A 55 -2.47 3.20 -7.44
N VAL A 56 -3.36 2.35 -6.95
CA VAL A 56 -4.67 2.76 -6.42
C VAL A 56 -4.89 2.11 -5.06
N GLY A 57 -5.73 2.70 -4.22
CA GLY A 57 -5.92 2.13 -2.88
C GLY A 57 -6.93 2.86 -2.02
N ALA A 58 -7.37 2.18 -0.98
CA ALA A 58 -8.25 2.75 0.02
C ALA A 58 -8.11 2.01 1.35
N GLY A 59 -8.24 2.74 2.46
CA GLY A 59 -8.31 2.15 3.80
C GLY A 59 -7.40 2.81 4.82
N LYS A 60 -7.51 2.41 6.09
CA LYS A 60 -6.77 3.07 7.20
C LYS A 60 -5.27 2.88 7.12
N ALA A 61 -4.80 1.79 6.51
CA ALA A 61 -3.39 1.45 6.39
C ALA A 61 -2.81 1.80 5.01
N THR A 62 -3.63 2.24 4.04
CA THR A 62 -3.21 2.41 2.64
C THR A 62 -2.05 3.41 2.51
N ALA A 63 -2.01 4.47 3.31
CA ALA A 63 -0.89 5.43 3.30
C ALA A 63 0.44 4.79 3.72
N ALA A 64 0.43 3.92 4.73
CA ALA A 64 1.63 3.19 5.16
C ALA A 64 2.07 2.14 4.14
N MET A 65 1.10 1.45 3.52
CA MET A 65 1.38 0.52 2.42
C MET A 65 1.98 1.25 1.21
N ALA A 66 1.44 2.42 0.87
CA ALA A 66 1.91 3.25 -0.23
C ALA A 66 3.34 3.75 0.02
N ALA A 67 3.64 4.24 1.22
CA ALA A 67 4.99 4.68 1.57
C ALA A 67 6.02 3.55 1.48
N ALA A 68 5.68 2.36 1.97
CA ALA A 68 6.55 1.18 1.84
C ALA A 68 6.71 0.76 0.36
N THR A 69 5.66 0.89 -0.45
CA THR A 69 5.70 0.57 -1.88
C THR A 69 6.55 1.57 -2.66
N GLU A 70 6.45 2.88 -2.39
CA GLU A 70 7.33 3.90 -2.97
C GLU A 70 8.80 3.66 -2.61
N ALA A 71 9.09 3.24 -1.38
CA ALA A 71 10.45 2.92 -0.97
C ALA A 71 11.06 1.72 -1.73
N ILE A 72 10.22 0.79 -2.22
CA ILE A 72 10.66 -0.40 -2.96
C ILE A 72 10.74 -0.12 -4.47
N LEU A 73 9.69 0.49 -5.03
CA LEU A 73 9.53 0.65 -6.48
C LEU A 73 10.07 1.99 -7.00
N GLY A 74 10.13 3.02 -6.15
CA GLY A 74 10.66 4.33 -6.50
C GLY A 74 10.17 4.83 -7.85
N ASP A 75 11.12 5.04 -8.76
CA ASP A 75 10.89 5.62 -10.07
C ASP A 75 10.13 4.73 -11.05
N HIS A 76 9.95 3.44 -10.73
CA HIS A 76 9.08 2.56 -11.52
C HIS A 76 7.60 2.93 -11.39
N ILE A 77 7.18 3.65 -10.33
CA ILE A 77 5.79 4.11 -10.18
C ILE A 77 5.58 5.36 -11.04
N ASP A 78 4.68 5.29 -12.01
CA ASP A 78 4.33 6.45 -12.82
C ASP A 78 3.51 7.47 -12.02
N CYS A 79 2.43 6.99 -11.40
CA CYS A 79 1.58 7.79 -10.51
C CYS A 79 0.59 6.89 -9.76
N GLY A 80 -0.06 7.46 -8.75
CA GLY A 80 -1.15 6.79 -8.06
C GLY A 80 -2.06 7.74 -7.29
N ALA A 81 -3.17 7.20 -6.79
CA ALA A 81 -4.05 7.90 -5.86
C ALA A 81 -4.64 6.94 -4.83
N ILE A 82 -4.68 7.35 -3.56
CA ILE A 82 -5.21 6.55 -2.46
C ILE A 82 -6.17 7.35 -1.58
N ASN A 83 -7.12 6.65 -0.95
CA ASN A 83 -8.05 7.23 0.02
C ASN A 83 -7.76 6.72 1.44
N THR A 84 -7.43 7.60 2.38
CA THR A 84 -7.29 7.27 3.80
C THR A 84 -8.24 8.11 4.66
N LYS A 85 -8.28 7.87 5.97
CA LYS A 85 -9.06 8.71 6.89
C LYS A 85 -8.32 9.99 7.25
N TYR A 86 -9.06 11.04 7.63
CA TYR A 86 -8.48 12.30 8.10
C TYR A 86 -7.39 12.13 9.17
N GLY A 87 -6.31 12.91 9.03
CA GLY A 87 -5.13 12.90 9.89
C GLY A 87 -4.25 11.64 9.78
N HIS A 88 -4.38 10.85 8.70
CA HIS A 88 -3.61 9.61 8.46
C HIS A 88 -2.87 9.61 7.13
N ALA A 89 -2.82 10.74 6.42
CA ALA A 89 -1.91 10.92 5.32
C ALA A 89 -0.44 10.78 5.78
N LEU A 90 0.39 10.26 4.88
CA LEU A 90 1.84 10.22 5.02
C LEU A 90 2.47 10.96 3.82
N PRO A 91 3.69 11.49 3.96
CA PRO A 91 4.39 12.09 2.83
C PRO A 91 4.66 11.01 1.77
N LEU A 92 4.18 11.24 0.55
CA LEU A 92 4.36 10.40 -0.63
C LEU A 92 4.83 11.27 -1.79
N ALA A 93 5.69 10.72 -2.65
CA ALA A 93 6.31 11.47 -3.75
C ALA A 93 5.55 11.32 -5.07
N ARG A 94 4.91 10.16 -5.30
CA ARG A 94 4.32 9.74 -6.57
C ARG A 94 2.83 9.44 -6.45
N ILE A 95 2.34 9.25 -5.22
CA ILE A 95 0.97 8.85 -4.94
C ILE A 95 0.21 10.00 -4.27
N GLU A 96 -0.87 10.45 -4.89
CA GLU A 96 -1.77 11.45 -4.34
C GLU A 96 -2.59 10.85 -3.19
N THR A 97 -2.68 11.54 -2.05
CA THR A 97 -3.48 11.08 -0.91
C THR A 97 -4.73 11.95 -0.74
N PHE A 98 -5.89 11.30 -0.73
CA PHE A 98 -7.17 11.90 -0.39
C PHE A 98 -7.57 11.44 1.01
N GLU A 99 -7.68 12.40 1.94
CA GLU A 99 -8.26 12.12 3.25
C GLU A 99 -9.78 12.25 3.18
N ALA A 100 -10.49 11.27 3.72
CA ALA A 100 -11.94 11.14 3.58
C ALA A 100 -12.61 10.73 4.89
N GLY A 101 -13.93 10.94 4.94
CA GLY A 101 -14.79 10.60 6.06
C GLY A 101 -14.84 9.09 6.35
N HIS A 102 -14.70 8.74 7.63
CA HIS A 102 -14.93 7.38 8.13
C HIS A 102 -15.44 7.45 9.59
N PRO A 103 -16.49 6.69 9.97
CA PRO A 103 -17.13 5.61 9.20
C PRO A 103 -18.20 6.08 8.20
N VAL A 104 -18.59 7.35 8.23
CA VAL A 104 -19.58 7.92 7.29
C VAL A 104 -18.83 8.53 6.11
N PRO A 105 -19.12 8.13 4.85
CA PRO A 105 -18.45 8.65 3.68
C PRO A 105 -18.84 10.11 3.40
N ASP A 106 -17.96 10.84 2.71
CA ASP A 106 -18.15 12.23 2.33
C ASP A 106 -17.66 12.52 0.90
N GLU A 107 -17.77 13.79 0.48
CA GLU A 107 -17.39 14.24 -0.85
C GLU A 107 -15.90 14.06 -1.15
N ALA A 108 -15.04 14.16 -0.13
CA ALA A 108 -13.60 13.94 -0.29
C ALA A 108 -13.31 12.48 -0.67
N GLY A 109 -14.03 11.52 -0.07
CA GLY A 109 -13.97 10.12 -0.48
C GLY A 109 -14.38 9.91 -1.94
N VAL A 110 -15.45 10.58 -2.38
CA VAL A 110 -15.91 10.52 -3.78
C VAL A 110 -14.89 11.14 -4.73
N ALA A 111 -14.28 12.27 -4.36
CA ALA A 111 -13.25 12.95 -5.16
C ALA A 111 -12.03 12.03 -5.36
N GLY A 112 -11.53 11.39 -4.30
CA GLY A 112 -10.41 10.46 -4.42
C GLY A 112 -10.75 9.23 -5.26
N ALA A 113 -11.96 8.67 -5.14
CA ALA A 113 -12.39 7.56 -6.00
C ALA A 113 -12.50 7.96 -7.48
N ARG A 114 -12.99 9.17 -7.79
CA ARG A 114 -13.02 9.69 -9.16
C ARG A 114 -11.61 9.86 -9.72
N ARG A 115 -10.68 10.40 -8.93
CA ARG A 115 -9.27 10.53 -9.33
C ARG A 115 -8.65 9.17 -9.66
N GLN A 116 -8.91 8.14 -8.84
CA GLN A 116 -8.46 6.78 -9.12
C GLN A 116 -9.04 6.25 -10.45
N LEU A 117 -10.32 6.47 -10.74
CA LEU A 117 -10.92 6.07 -12.02
C LEU A 117 -10.28 6.79 -13.22
N GLU A 118 -10.00 8.09 -13.10
CA GLU A 118 -9.31 8.87 -14.13
C GLU A 118 -7.89 8.35 -14.39
N LEU A 119 -7.16 7.99 -13.34
CA LEU A 119 -5.81 7.43 -13.46
C LEU A 119 -5.77 6.08 -14.18
N LEU A 120 -6.85 5.31 -14.09
CA LEU A 120 -6.99 3.99 -14.72
C LEU A 120 -7.66 4.05 -16.09
N ALA A 121 -8.20 5.20 -16.48
CA ALA A 121 -8.91 5.35 -17.74
C ALA A 121 -7.95 5.25 -18.94
N GLY A 122 -8.26 4.36 -19.88
CA GLY A 122 -7.52 4.24 -21.14
C GLY A 122 -6.12 3.61 -21.02
N LEU A 123 -5.83 2.92 -19.92
CA LEU A 123 -4.62 2.10 -19.81
C LEU A 123 -4.61 1.03 -20.91
N ASP A 124 -3.45 0.80 -21.49
CA ASP A 124 -3.24 -0.31 -22.42
C ASP A 124 -3.16 -1.65 -21.68
N PRO A 125 -3.27 -2.80 -22.38
CA PRO A 125 -3.28 -4.12 -21.76
C PRO A 125 -1.97 -4.52 -21.05
N ASP A 126 -0.86 -3.84 -21.33
CA ASP A 126 0.45 -4.14 -20.75
C ASP A 126 0.73 -3.28 -19.50
N ALA A 127 -0.21 -2.41 -19.12
CA ALA A 127 -0.14 -1.65 -17.89
C ALA A 127 -0.38 -2.54 -16.67
N LEU A 128 0.37 -2.31 -15.59
CA LEU A 128 0.19 -2.97 -14.32
C LEU A 128 -0.43 -2.01 -13.30
N VAL A 129 -1.46 -2.50 -12.60
CA VAL A 129 -2.12 -1.75 -11.52
C VAL A 129 -1.92 -2.48 -10.20
N LEU A 130 -1.31 -1.82 -9.22
CA LEU A 130 -1.17 -2.30 -7.85
C LEU A 130 -2.26 -1.69 -6.97
N GLY A 131 -3.10 -2.55 -6.39
CA GLY A 131 -4.17 -2.17 -5.47
C GLY A 131 -3.76 -2.31 -4.00
N LEU A 132 -3.78 -1.22 -3.24
CA LEU A 132 -3.41 -1.15 -1.82
C LEU A 132 -4.64 -0.95 -0.93
N PHE A 133 -5.26 -2.04 -0.50
CA PHE A 133 -6.52 -2.02 0.26
C PHE A 133 -6.37 -2.54 1.69
N SER A 134 -7.08 -1.93 2.65
CA SER A 134 -7.08 -2.32 4.07
C SER A 134 -8.41 -2.05 4.78
#